data_AF-A0A0D6QY38-F1
#
_entry.id   AF-A0A0D6QY38-F1
#
_cell.length_a   1.000
_cell.length_b   1.000
_cell.length_c   1.000
_cell.angle_alpha   90.00
_cell.angle_beta   90.00
_cell.angle_gamma   90.00
#
_symmetry.space_group_name_H-M   'P 1'
#
loop_
_entity.id
_entity.type
_entity.pdbx_description
1 polymer ?
#
loop_
_entity_poly.entity_id
_entity_poly.type
_entity_poly.pdbx_seq_one_letter_code
_entity_poly.pdbx_strand_id
1 'polypeptide(L)'
;MLYGFSDKPKLNLERNWSMKHTLRVDPQYHQEFAVWLNTGSRIWLNCEVRTFGFLDILVAVLKGEEDLQEWTQDPSNPLTGLVRLKIHDHGEAEYVVKEDANYHFVIGNFNQHSVEVVMRLNFTSKMYDTETASYKCSMEKGSCSVKLFFPHTNYALLTTPSNTTDARNVWSVELSYGARLVTYLVILGVIILIVYCIFRVLGHLDQTTQTEAVATESERAPLLVPKESTSDSSTYGTLEQDQESGLNNSTDDLYDGKICVICYDEQRNCFFVPCGHCATCYACGQRIEVDENKTCPICRQPITKVKRLFNA
;
A
#
# COMPACT_ATOMS: atom_id res chain seq x y z
N MET A 1 22.25 -14.50 10.94
CA MET A 1 22.87 -13.37 11.68
C MET A 1 22.34 -12.08 11.13
N LEU A 2 22.06 -11.08 11.98
CA LEU A 2 21.65 -9.74 11.54
C LEU A 2 22.84 -8.79 11.56
N TYR A 3 23.06 -8.07 10.46
CA TYR A 3 24.11 -7.07 10.28
C TYR A 3 23.49 -5.72 9.91
N GLY A 4 24.06 -4.62 10.42
CA GLY A 4 23.69 -3.25 10.06
C GLY A 4 24.88 -2.49 9.48
N PHE A 5 24.61 -1.62 8.51
CA PHE A 5 25.60 -0.82 7.78
C PHE A 5 25.08 0.61 7.55
N SER A 6 25.99 1.58 7.53
CA SER A 6 25.71 2.95 7.10
C SER A 6 25.74 3.09 5.57
N ASP A 7 26.68 2.41 4.92
CA ASP A 7 26.82 2.37 3.46
C ASP A 7 26.25 1.07 2.87
N LYS A 8 25.94 1.07 1.56
CA LYS A 8 25.42 -0.13 0.89
C LYS A 8 26.52 -1.23 0.88
N PRO A 9 26.28 -2.42 1.47
CA PRO A 9 27.25 -3.50 1.42
C PRO A 9 27.49 -3.98 -0.02
N LYS A 10 28.72 -4.39 -0.32
CA LYS A 10 29.13 -4.83 -1.66
C LYS A 10 28.75 -6.29 -1.87
N LEU A 11 28.17 -6.63 -3.02
CA LEU A 11 27.88 -8.01 -3.43
C LEU A 11 29.09 -8.60 -4.18
N ASN A 12 30.17 -8.91 -3.46
CA ASN A 12 31.46 -9.31 -4.03
C ASN A 12 31.94 -10.70 -3.58
N LEU A 13 31.53 -11.19 -2.40
CA LEU A 13 31.97 -12.47 -1.86
C LEU A 13 31.37 -13.64 -2.67
N GLU A 14 32.18 -14.65 -2.97
CA GLU A 14 31.72 -15.92 -3.51
C GLU A 14 31.81 -17.00 -2.42
N ARG A 15 30.73 -17.76 -2.25
CA ARG A 15 30.65 -18.88 -1.31
C ARG A 15 30.11 -20.11 -2.04
N ASN A 16 30.93 -21.15 -2.07
CA ASN A 16 30.51 -22.46 -2.57
C ASN A 16 29.80 -23.25 -1.47
N TRP A 17 28.66 -23.82 -1.79
CA TRP A 17 27.92 -24.73 -0.91
C TRP A 17 27.14 -25.74 -1.76
N SER A 18 26.76 -26.86 -1.16
CA SER A 18 26.06 -27.94 -1.84
C SER A 18 24.92 -28.50 -1.02
N MET A 19 23.91 -29.01 -1.71
CA MET A 19 22.73 -29.63 -1.12
C MET A 19 22.41 -30.93 -1.87
N LYS A 20 22.01 -31.96 -1.13
CA LYS A 20 21.63 -33.26 -1.69
C LYS A 20 20.26 -33.65 -1.17
N HIS A 21 19.30 -33.79 -2.07
CA HIS A 21 17.99 -34.32 -1.78
C HIS A 21 17.85 -35.71 -2.42
N THR A 22 17.49 -36.70 -1.61
CA THR A 22 16.97 -37.99 -2.09
C THR A 22 15.46 -37.95 -1.90
N LEU A 23 14.72 -37.91 -3.00
CA LEU A 23 13.28 -37.69 -3.01
C LEU A 23 12.59 -38.89 -3.66
N ARG A 24 11.50 -39.35 -3.05
CA ARG A 24 10.59 -40.32 -3.65
C ARG A 24 9.37 -39.55 -4.12
N VAL A 25 9.20 -39.44 -5.44
CA VAL A 25 8.07 -38.72 -6.05
C VAL A 25 7.02 -39.73 -6.49
N ASP A 26 5.81 -39.60 -5.95
CA ASP A 26 4.70 -40.51 -6.22
C ASP A 26 4.11 -40.33 -7.64
N PRO A 27 3.31 -41.28 -8.15
CA PRO A 27 2.71 -41.20 -9.48
C PRO A 27 1.81 -39.98 -9.63
N GLN A 28 1.88 -39.30 -10.78
CA GLN A 28 1.11 -38.08 -11.09
C GLN A 28 1.29 -36.96 -10.04
N TYR A 29 2.47 -36.91 -9.42
CA TYR A 29 2.78 -35.96 -8.34
C TYR A 29 4.08 -35.21 -8.63
N HIS A 30 4.29 -34.08 -7.96
CA HIS A 30 5.53 -33.31 -8.01
C HIS A 30 6.08 -33.06 -6.60
N GLN A 31 7.37 -32.74 -6.51
CA GLN A 31 7.97 -32.20 -5.30
C GLN A 31 8.82 -30.98 -5.64
N GLU A 32 8.76 -30.00 -4.76
CA GLU A 32 9.34 -28.68 -4.94
C GLU A 32 10.05 -28.18 -3.67
N PHE A 33 11.06 -27.33 -3.86
CA PHE A 33 11.68 -26.55 -2.80
C PHE A 33 12.30 -25.27 -3.38
N ALA A 34 12.42 -24.23 -2.55
CA ALA A 34 12.90 -22.91 -2.96
C ALA A 34 14.23 -22.53 -2.32
N VAL A 35 15.06 -21.79 -3.06
CA VAL A 35 16.31 -21.19 -2.58
C VAL A 35 16.39 -19.73 -3.03
N TRP A 36 16.58 -18.79 -2.11
CA TRP A 36 16.90 -17.40 -2.47
C TRP A 36 18.34 -17.29 -2.98
N LEU A 37 18.53 -16.70 -4.17
CA LEU A 37 19.84 -16.48 -4.78
C LEU A 37 19.97 -15.04 -5.28
N ASN A 38 21.15 -14.47 -5.10
CA ASN A 38 21.50 -13.15 -5.64
C ASN A 38 22.08 -13.27 -7.06
N THR A 39 21.92 -12.22 -7.83
CA THR A 39 22.44 -12.02 -9.19
C THR A 39 23.93 -12.37 -9.29
N GLY A 40 24.31 -13.06 -10.36
CA GLY A 40 25.67 -13.56 -10.59
C GLY A 40 26.03 -14.83 -9.82
N SER A 41 25.11 -15.40 -9.04
CA SER A 41 25.28 -16.77 -8.51
C SER A 41 25.20 -17.80 -9.64
N ARG A 42 25.88 -18.94 -9.48
CA ARG A 42 25.76 -20.11 -10.37
C ARG A 42 25.07 -21.27 -9.67
N ILE A 43 24.20 -21.96 -10.40
CA ILE A 43 23.48 -23.16 -10.00
C ILE A 43 24.01 -24.29 -10.88
N TRP A 44 24.58 -25.34 -10.28
CA TRP A 44 24.91 -26.59 -10.96
C TRP A 44 23.99 -27.68 -10.45
N LEU A 45 23.16 -28.20 -11.33
CA LEU A 45 22.17 -29.24 -11.07
C LEU A 45 22.67 -30.57 -11.66
N ASN A 46 22.74 -31.61 -10.83
CA ASN A 46 22.97 -33.00 -11.23
C ASN A 46 21.84 -33.85 -10.65
N CYS A 47 21.14 -34.59 -11.50
CA CYS A 47 20.03 -35.46 -11.14
C CYS A 47 20.30 -36.88 -11.60
N GLU A 48 20.04 -37.85 -10.72
CA GLU A 48 20.26 -39.28 -10.94
C GLU A 48 18.99 -40.03 -10.52
N VAL A 49 18.43 -40.81 -11.44
CA VAL A 49 17.22 -41.63 -11.24
C VAL A 49 17.64 -43.02 -10.75
N ARG A 50 17.06 -43.47 -9.64
CA ARG A 50 17.43 -44.76 -9.01
C ARG A 50 16.50 -45.91 -9.35
N THR A 51 15.30 -45.63 -9.86
CA THR A 51 14.31 -46.65 -10.17
C THR A 51 14.53 -47.16 -11.59
N PHE A 52 14.86 -48.44 -11.72
CA PHE A 52 15.07 -49.08 -13.02
C PHE A 52 13.76 -49.17 -13.82
N GLY A 53 13.71 -48.47 -14.95
CA GLY A 53 12.61 -48.46 -15.90
C GLY A 53 12.71 -47.24 -16.81
N PHE A 54 12.21 -47.34 -18.05
CA PHE A 54 12.21 -46.24 -19.03
C PHE A 54 11.13 -45.19 -18.69
N LEU A 55 11.21 -44.60 -17.49
CA LEU A 55 10.26 -43.62 -16.97
C LEU A 55 10.88 -42.22 -17.01
N ASP A 56 10.29 -41.34 -17.81
CA ASP A 56 10.74 -39.96 -17.94
C ASP A 56 10.33 -39.12 -16.72
N ILE A 57 11.28 -38.40 -16.15
CA ILE A 57 11.03 -37.43 -15.08
C ILE A 57 11.31 -36.03 -15.62
N LEU A 58 10.42 -35.08 -15.32
CA LEU A 58 10.64 -33.67 -15.63
C LEU A 58 11.25 -32.98 -14.40
N VAL A 59 12.42 -32.39 -14.58
CA VAL A 59 13.05 -31.51 -13.58
C VAL A 59 13.08 -30.10 -14.14
N ALA A 60 12.64 -29.11 -13.35
CA ALA A 60 12.60 -27.71 -13.74
C ALA A 60 13.21 -26.79 -12.68
N VAL A 61 13.75 -25.66 -13.12
CA VAL A 61 14.17 -24.54 -12.27
C VAL A 61 13.36 -23.30 -12.68
N LEU A 62 12.60 -22.76 -11.74
CA LEU A 62 11.59 -21.72 -11.94
C LEU A 62 11.92 -20.46 -11.13
N LYS A 63 11.50 -19.27 -11.57
CA LYS A 63 11.75 -17.99 -10.89
C LYS A 63 10.51 -17.53 -10.11
N GLY A 64 10.57 -17.62 -8.79
CA GLY A 64 9.48 -17.19 -7.90
C GLY A 64 8.20 -18.02 -8.05
N GLU A 65 7.14 -17.51 -7.42
CA GLU A 65 5.86 -18.21 -7.29
C GLU A 65 5.00 -18.18 -8.57
N GLU A 66 5.15 -17.15 -9.40
CA GLU A 66 4.39 -16.99 -10.64
C GLU A 66 4.75 -18.08 -11.67
N ASP A 67 6.05 -18.26 -11.96
CA ASP A 67 6.55 -19.37 -12.77
C ASP A 67 6.13 -20.75 -12.21
N LEU A 68 6.11 -20.92 -10.88
CA LEU A 68 5.69 -22.16 -10.22
C LEU A 68 4.19 -22.44 -10.42
N GLN A 69 3.36 -21.41 -10.27
CA GLN A 69 1.92 -21.52 -10.47
C GLN A 69 1.57 -21.79 -11.95
N GLU A 70 2.30 -21.20 -12.90
CA GLU A 70 2.16 -21.50 -14.33
C GLU A 70 2.59 -22.96 -14.62
N TRP A 71 3.75 -23.39 -14.13
CA TRP A 71 4.26 -24.75 -14.35
C TRP A 71 3.35 -25.82 -13.76
N THR A 72 2.72 -25.53 -12.62
CA THR A 72 1.78 -26.45 -11.97
C THR A 72 0.49 -26.63 -12.77
N GLN A 73 0.09 -25.62 -13.55
CA GLN A 73 -1.09 -25.67 -14.42
C GLN A 73 -0.80 -26.36 -15.75
N ASP A 74 0.31 -26.03 -16.41
CA ASP A 74 0.78 -26.74 -17.61
C ASP A 74 2.28 -27.08 -17.52
N PRO A 75 2.62 -28.25 -16.95
CA PRO A 75 3.98 -28.74 -16.91
C PRO A 75 4.57 -29.03 -18.30
N SER A 76 3.75 -29.08 -19.36
CA SER A 76 4.19 -29.37 -20.73
C SER A 76 4.64 -28.12 -21.48
N ASN A 77 4.23 -26.92 -21.06
CA ASN A 77 4.60 -25.67 -21.71
C ASN A 77 6.13 -25.50 -21.76
N PRO A 78 6.74 -25.39 -22.96
CA PRO A 78 8.19 -25.26 -23.09
C PRO A 78 8.71 -23.87 -22.68
N LEU A 79 7.83 -22.86 -22.55
CA LEU A 79 8.19 -21.51 -22.14
C LEU A 79 8.34 -21.37 -20.62
N THR A 80 7.69 -22.24 -19.85
CA THR A 80 7.65 -22.14 -18.38
C THR A 80 8.88 -22.81 -17.75
N GLY A 81 9.81 -21.98 -17.29
CA GLY A 81 10.99 -22.40 -16.54
C GLY A 81 12.33 -22.12 -17.23
N LEU A 82 13.31 -21.73 -16.41
CA LEU A 82 14.64 -21.29 -16.82
C LEU A 82 15.55 -22.44 -17.28
N VAL A 83 15.37 -23.59 -16.65
CA VAL A 83 16.00 -24.86 -16.97
C VAL A 83 14.90 -25.91 -16.96
N ARG A 84 14.87 -26.77 -17.98
CA ARG A 84 13.96 -27.91 -18.08
C ARG A 84 14.77 -29.12 -18.55
N LEU A 85 14.76 -30.19 -17.77
CA LEU A 85 15.45 -31.45 -18.04
C LEU A 85 14.43 -32.59 -18.06
N LYS A 86 14.37 -33.33 -19.17
CA LYS A 86 13.63 -34.58 -19.27
C LYS A 86 14.62 -35.73 -19.08
N ILE A 87 14.57 -36.37 -17.91
CA ILE A 87 15.61 -37.27 -17.43
C ILE A 87 15.09 -38.71 -17.46
N HIS A 88 15.88 -39.61 -18.07
CA HIS A 88 15.66 -41.06 -18.00
C HIS A 88 16.51 -41.64 -16.86
N ASP A 89 17.84 -41.64 -17.02
CA ASP A 89 18.79 -42.16 -16.02
C ASP A 89 19.51 -41.02 -15.26
N HIS A 90 20.07 -40.06 -16.01
CA HIS A 90 20.91 -38.98 -15.48
C HIS A 90 20.71 -37.69 -16.30
N GLY A 91 20.83 -36.54 -15.64
CA GLY A 91 20.75 -35.24 -16.29
C GLY A 91 21.51 -34.17 -15.52
N GLU A 92 22.16 -33.26 -16.25
CA GLU A 92 22.89 -32.12 -15.69
C GLU A 92 22.50 -30.81 -16.37
N ALA A 93 22.55 -29.71 -15.62
CA ALA A 93 22.41 -28.36 -16.13
C ALA A 93 23.20 -27.35 -15.30
N GLU A 94 23.70 -26.32 -15.96
CA GLU A 94 24.22 -25.12 -15.32
C GLU A 94 23.30 -23.93 -15.62
N TYR A 95 23.02 -23.10 -14.62
CA TYR A 95 22.30 -21.85 -14.79
C TYR A 95 22.98 -20.70 -14.04
N VAL A 96 23.08 -19.54 -14.70
CA VAL A 96 23.61 -18.30 -14.12
C VAL A 96 22.44 -17.41 -13.72
N VAL A 97 22.36 -17.10 -12.42
CA VAL A 97 21.32 -16.27 -11.82
C VAL A 97 21.41 -14.84 -12.34
N LYS A 98 20.36 -14.38 -13.03
CA LYS A 98 20.30 -13.05 -13.67
C LYS A 98 19.71 -11.97 -12.76
N GLU A 99 18.92 -12.35 -11.76
CA GLU A 99 18.15 -11.44 -10.91
C GLU A 99 18.09 -11.98 -9.46
N ASP A 100 17.88 -11.10 -8.49
CA ASP A 100 17.74 -11.47 -7.08
C ASP A 100 16.31 -12.01 -6.83
N ALA A 101 16.17 -13.31 -6.58
CA ALA A 101 14.86 -13.96 -6.43
C ALA A 101 14.91 -15.27 -5.64
N ASN A 102 13.72 -15.78 -5.27
CA ASN A 102 13.54 -17.20 -4.95
C ASN A 102 13.57 -18.02 -6.24
N TYR A 103 14.37 -19.08 -6.26
CA TYR A 103 14.42 -20.05 -7.34
C TYR A 103 13.85 -21.38 -6.85
N HIS A 104 12.81 -21.87 -7.52
CA HIS A 104 12.09 -23.08 -7.15
C HIS A 104 12.60 -24.25 -8.02
N PHE A 105 13.00 -25.33 -7.36
CA PHE A 105 13.45 -26.57 -7.98
C PHE A 105 12.30 -27.55 -7.91
N VAL A 106 11.81 -28.00 -9.06
CA VAL A 106 10.62 -28.85 -9.16
C VAL A 106 10.96 -30.16 -9.87
N ILE A 107 10.44 -31.26 -9.35
CA ILE A 107 10.58 -32.60 -9.92
C ILE A 107 9.17 -33.18 -10.09
N GLY A 108 8.71 -33.31 -11.33
CA GLY A 108 7.41 -33.87 -11.69
C GLY A 108 7.53 -35.31 -12.18
N ASN A 109 6.79 -36.22 -11.54
CA ASN A 109 6.67 -37.61 -11.94
C ASN A 109 5.32 -37.86 -12.63
N PHE A 110 5.31 -37.74 -13.97
CA PHE A 110 4.12 -37.97 -14.80
C PHE A 110 3.90 -39.44 -15.17
N ASN A 111 4.58 -40.38 -14.49
CA ASN A 111 4.45 -41.82 -14.70
C ASN A 111 3.41 -42.45 -13.75
N GLN A 112 3.22 -43.77 -13.89
CA GLN A 112 2.28 -44.56 -13.07
C GLN A 112 2.93 -45.23 -11.84
N HIS A 113 4.25 -45.09 -11.66
CA HIS A 113 5.00 -45.68 -10.55
C HIS A 113 5.78 -44.61 -9.78
N SER A 114 5.93 -44.78 -8.47
CA SER A 114 6.73 -43.86 -7.66
C SER A 114 8.21 -44.00 -8.01
N VAL A 115 8.90 -42.90 -8.25
CA VAL A 115 10.32 -42.90 -8.65
C VAL A 115 11.19 -42.27 -7.57
N GLU A 116 12.34 -42.86 -7.29
CA GLU A 116 13.36 -42.28 -6.41
C GLU A 116 14.40 -41.50 -7.23
N VAL A 117 14.57 -40.22 -6.91
CA VAL A 117 15.50 -39.30 -7.58
C VAL A 117 16.49 -38.76 -6.56
N VAL A 118 17.77 -38.78 -6.90
CA VAL A 118 18.82 -38.08 -6.17
C VAL A 118 19.16 -36.80 -6.93
N MET A 119 18.78 -35.66 -6.36
CA MET A 119 19.17 -34.34 -6.83
C MET A 119 20.37 -33.85 -6.00
N ARG A 120 21.46 -33.53 -6.70
CA ARG A 120 22.67 -32.88 -6.16
C ARG A 120 22.77 -31.49 -6.76
N LEU A 121 22.67 -30.49 -5.91
CA LEU A 121 22.81 -29.09 -6.26
C LEU A 121 24.13 -28.56 -5.69
N ASN A 122 24.97 -27.98 -6.55
CA ASN A 122 26.12 -27.21 -6.12
C ASN A 122 25.89 -25.75 -6.51
N PHE A 123 26.13 -24.83 -5.57
CA PHE A 123 25.93 -23.41 -5.76
C PHE A 123 27.24 -22.66 -5.56
N THR A 124 27.57 -21.75 -6.48
CA THR A 124 28.51 -20.66 -6.22
C THR A 124 27.67 -19.42 -5.99
N SER A 125 27.33 -19.12 -4.74
CA SER A 125 26.49 -17.98 -4.41
C SER A 125 27.29 -16.70 -4.26
N LYS A 126 26.78 -15.62 -4.87
CA LYS A 126 27.21 -14.25 -4.58
C LYS A 126 26.60 -13.80 -3.25
N MET A 127 27.45 -13.34 -2.34
CA MET A 127 27.06 -12.89 -1.01
C MET A 127 27.57 -11.47 -0.73
N TYR A 128 26.84 -10.76 0.12
CA TYR A 128 27.21 -9.43 0.58
C TYR A 128 28.39 -9.50 1.55
N ASP A 129 29.30 -8.54 1.42
CA ASP A 129 30.37 -8.31 2.39
C ASP A 129 29.80 -7.99 3.78
N THR A 130 30.29 -8.69 4.79
CA THR A 130 29.87 -8.52 6.21
C THR A 130 30.95 -7.91 7.09
N GLU A 131 32.15 -7.66 6.56
CA GLU A 131 33.27 -7.16 7.36
C GLU A 131 33.09 -5.68 7.74
N THR A 132 32.45 -4.90 6.87
CA THR A 132 32.16 -3.47 7.07
C THR A 132 30.90 -3.19 7.91
N ALA A 133 30.33 -4.21 8.56
CA ALA A 133 29.11 -4.06 9.36
C ALA A 133 29.38 -3.28 10.67
N SER A 134 28.67 -2.17 10.86
CA SER A 134 28.72 -1.36 12.08
C SER A 134 27.94 -1.98 13.24
N TYR A 135 27.00 -2.89 12.95
CA TYR A 135 26.24 -3.66 13.92
C TYR A 135 26.21 -5.15 13.53
N LYS A 136 26.31 -6.04 14.51
CA LYS A 136 26.23 -7.50 14.34
C LYS A 136 25.50 -8.13 15.52
N CYS A 137 24.49 -8.96 15.25
CA CYS A 137 23.72 -9.66 16.28
C CYS A 137 23.35 -11.10 15.86
N SER A 138 23.38 -12.03 16.82
CA SER A 138 22.93 -13.42 16.63
C SER A 138 21.52 -13.61 17.18
N MET A 139 20.61 -14.02 16.30
CA MET A 139 19.23 -14.37 16.65
C MET A 139 19.12 -15.66 17.49
N GLU A 140 20.19 -16.44 17.61
CA GLU A 140 20.26 -17.63 18.48
C GLU A 140 20.11 -17.29 19.96
N LYS A 141 20.35 -16.02 20.33
CA LYS A 141 20.35 -15.52 21.73
C LYS A 141 19.12 -14.65 22.06
N GLY A 142 18.14 -14.57 21.16
CA GLY A 142 16.94 -13.74 21.31
C GLY A 142 16.71 -12.79 20.13
N SER A 143 15.85 -11.78 20.33
CA SER A 143 15.53 -10.80 19.29
C SER A 143 16.64 -9.76 19.11
N CYS A 144 17.03 -9.53 17.85
CA CYS A 144 17.95 -8.45 17.48
C CYS A 144 17.16 -7.21 17.03
N SER A 145 17.67 -6.01 17.36
CA SER A 145 17.11 -4.75 16.87
C SER A 145 18.21 -3.83 16.34
N VAL A 146 18.02 -3.31 15.12
CA VAL A 146 18.94 -2.37 14.47
C VAL A 146 18.36 -0.95 14.59
N LYS A 147 19.16 -0.02 15.10
CA LYS A 147 18.81 1.40 15.11
C LYS A 147 19.04 1.98 13.72
N LEU A 148 18.01 2.61 13.15
CA LEU A 148 18.07 3.26 11.83
C LEU A 148 18.10 4.78 12.03
N PHE A 149 19.18 5.44 11.60
CA PHE A 149 19.41 6.86 11.83
C PHE A 149 18.97 7.73 10.64
N PHE A 150 18.08 8.70 10.87
CA PHE A 150 17.71 9.73 9.89
C PHE A 150 18.77 10.86 9.90
N PRO A 151 19.11 11.53 8.78
CA PRO A 151 18.51 11.43 7.44
C PRO A 151 19.12 10.37 6.52
N HIS A 152 20.17 9.68 6.94
CA HIS A 152 20.92 8.80 6.06
C HIS A 152 20.18 7.48 5.75
N THR A 153 20.42 6.93 4.56
CA THR A 153 20.03 5.55 4.24
C THR A 153 20.85 4.59 5.11
N ASN A 154 20.18 3.65 5.77
CA ASN A 154 20.83 2.61 6.56
C ASN A 154 20.47 1.27 5.90
N TYR A 155 21.42 0.33 5.86
CA TYR A 155 21.22 -0.99 5.27
C TYR A 155 21.25 -2.06 6.36
N ALA A 156 20.34 -3.03 6.25
CA ALA A 156 20.32 -4.21 7.10
C ALA A 156 20.45 -5.46 6.22
N LEU A 157 21.35 -6.36 6.60
CA LEU A 157 21.54 -7.66 5.95
C LEU A 157 21.22 -8.75 6.96
N LEU A 158 20.32 -9.66 6.59
CA LEU A 158 20.02 -10.83 7.39
C LEU A 158 20.51 -12.07 6.65
N THR A 159 21.40 -12.81 7.28
CA THR A 159 21.94 -14.07 6.74
C THR A 159 21.24 -15.25 7.38
N THR A 160 21.01 -16.30 6.58
CA THR A 160 20.68 -17.63 7.10
C THR A 160 21.75 -18.11 8.10
N PRO A 161 21.38 -18.87 9.14
CA PRO A 161 22.34 -19.62 9.94
C PRO A 161 22.89 -20.79 9.11
N SER A 162 24.19 -21.07 9.19
CA SER A 162 24.86 -22.03 8.29
C SER A 162 24.62 -23.51 8.61
N ASN A 163 23.71 -23.83 9.54
CA ASN A 163 23.58 -25.14 10.14
C ASN A 163 22.11 -25.60 10.25
N THR A 164 21.33 -25.38 9.19
CA THR A 164 19.95 -25.85 9.07
C THR A 164 19.89 -27.08 8.16
N THR A 165 19.94 -28.26 8.77
CA THR A 165 19.64 -29.54 8.10
C THR A 165 18.15 -29.68 7.74
N ASP A 166 17.28 -28.87 8.35
CA ASP A 166 15.86 -28.75 8.02
C ASP A 166 15.56 -27.40 7.34
N ALA A 167 15.52 -27.41 6.01
CA ALA A 167 15.10 -26.26 5.20
C ALA A 167 13.58 -25.95 5.27
N ARG A 168 12.84 -26.65 6.14
CA ARG A 168 11.36 -26.55 6.26
C ARG A 168 10.87 -25.35 7.09
N ASN A 169 11.73 -24.74 7.89
CA ASN A 169 11.35 -23.62 8.74
C ASN A 169 11.58 -22.29 8.03
N VAL A 170 10.55 -21.80 7.33
CA VAL A 170 10.52 -20.44 6.77
C VAL A 170 10.59 -19.43 7.92
N TRP A 171 11.70 -18.70 8.01
CA TRP A 171 11.95 -17.71 9.05
C TRP A 171 11.41 -16.35 8.61
N SER A 172 10.24 -15.98 9.12
CA SER A 172 9.64 -14.67 8.90
C SER A 172 10.32 -13.58 9.75
N VAL A 173 10.41 -12.37 9.20
CA VAL A 173 10.99 -11.20 9.86
C VAL A 173 9.93 -10.12 9.96
N GLU A 174 9.52 -9.80 11.17
CA GLU A 174 8.54 -8.75 11.40
C GLU A 174 9.23 -7.36 11.45
N LEU A 175 8.94 -6.52 10.46
CA LEU A 175 9.43 -5.15 10.38
C LEU A 175 8.37 -4.19 10.96
N SER A 176 8.50 -3.82 12.23
CA SER A 176 7.58 -2.88 12.87
C SER A 176 7.93 -1.42 12.55
N TYR A 177 7.07 -0.76 11.77
CA TYR A 177 7.19 0.67 11.41
C TYR A 177 6.41 1.62 12.34
N GLY A 178 5.66 1.10 13.31
CA GLY A 178 4.68 1.87 14.10
C GLY A 178 5.24 3.12 14.77
N ALA A 179 6.47 3.06 15.29
CA ALA A 179 7.13 4.19 15.91
C ALA A 179 7.31 5.39 14.96
N ARG A 180 7.55 5.15 13.66
CA ARG A 180 7.71 6.24 12.67
C ARG A 180 6.37 6.92 12.37
N LEU A 181 5.30 6.15 12.23
CA LEU A 181 3.95 6.69 12.03
C LEU A 181 3.54 7.61 13.18
N VAL A 182 3.77 7.18 14.43
CA VAL A 182 3.50 7.99 15.63
C VAL A 182 4.33 9.28 15.60
N THR A 183 5.63 9.24 15.28
CA THR A 183 6.44 10.47 15.19
C THR A 183 5.95 11.44 14.12
N TYR A 184 5.49 10.96 12.96
CA TYR A 184 4.95 11.83 11.92
C TYR A 184 3.61 12.47 12.31
N LEU A 185 2.72 11.72 12.97
CA LEU A 185 1.46 12.27 13.49
C LEU A 185 1.70 13.35 14.55
N VAL A 186 2.68 13.15 15.45
CA VAL A 186 3.06 14.16 16.46
C VAL A 186 3.63 15.41 15.80
N ILE A 187 4.56 15.27 14.84
CA ILE A 187 5.13 16.42 14.11
C ILE A 187 4.05 17.20 13.35
N LEU A 188 3.13 16.49 12.67
CA LEU A 188 2.00 17.11 11.97
C LEU A 188 1.09 17.89 12.92
N GLY A 189 0.76 17.31 14.08
CA GLY A 189 -0.03 18.00 15.11
C GLY A 189 0.64 19.26 15.66
N VAL A 190 1.97 19.23 15.85
CA VAL A 190 2.75 20.41 16.25
C VAL A 190 2.73 21.49 15.17
N ILE A 191 2.88 21.11 13.89
CA ILE A 191 2.81 22.06 12.76
C ILE A 191 1.42 22.72 12.69
N ILE A 192 0.34 21.94 12.81
CA ILE A 192 -1.03 22.47 12.81
C ILE A 192 -1.24 23.47 13.96
N LEU A 193 -0.73 23.15 15.16
CA LEU A 193 -0.82 24.05 16.32
C LEU A 193 -0.03 25.34 16.13
N ILE A 194 1.18 25.27 15.54
CA ILE A 194 1.97 26.46 15.18
C ILE A 194 1.21 27.34 14.17
N VAL A 195 0.64 26.73 13.13
CA VAL A 195 -0.15 27.45 12.10
C VAL A 195 -1.40 28.11 12.73
N TYR A 196 -2.12 27.42 13.60
CA TYR A 196 -3.24 27.99 14.35
C TYR A 196 -2.81 29.18 15.23
N CYS A 197 -1.67 29.07 15.94
CA CYS A 197 -1.12 30.18 16.71
C CYS A 197 -0.77 31.38 15.83
N ILE A 198 -0.20 31.16 14.63
CA ILE A 198 0.11 32.24 13.67
C ILE A 198 -1.19 32.93 13.22
N PHE A 199 -2.21 32.18 12.79
CA PHE A 199 -3.50 32.77 12.40
C PHE A 199 -4.17 33.55 13.55
N ARG A 200 -4.09 33.05 14.79
CA ARG A 200 -4.62 33.74 15.97
C ARG A 200 -3.89 35.05 16.27
N VAL A 201 -2.57 35.10 16.09
CA VAL A 201 -1.77 36.33 16.26
C VAL A 201 -2.10 37.34 15.15
N LEU A 202 -2.21 36.89 13.91
CA LEU A 202 -2.58 37.75 12.77
C LEU A 202 -3.98 38.37 12.95
N GLY A 203 -4.98 37.56 13.33
CA GLY A 203 -6.34 38.08 13.59
C GLY A 203 -6.43 39.06 14.77
N HIS A 204 -5.53 38.96 15.75
CA HIS A 204 -5.44 39.94 16.84
C HIS A 204 -4.77 41.26 16.40
N LEU A 205 -3.87 41.21 15.42
CA LEU A 205 -3.27 42.42 14.85
C LEU A 205 -4.32 43.23 14.06
N ASP A 206 -5.10 42.58 13.19
CA ASP A 206 -6.19 43.23 12.43
C ASP A 206 -7.22 43.93 13.35
N GLN A 207 -7.55 43.32 14.48
CA GLN A 207 -8.50 43.88 15.45
C GLN A 207 -7.95 45.11 16.18
N THR A 208 -6.62 45.24 16.31
CA THR A 208 -5.97 46.39 16.95
C THR A 208 -5.97 47.62 16.03
N THR A 209 -5.90 47.41 14.70
CA THR A 209 -5.91 48.49 13.70
C THR A 209 -7.27 49.21 13.58
N GLN A 210 -8.38 48.56 13.96
CA GLN A 210 -9.71 49.17 13.93
C GLN A 210 -10.01 50.04 15.16
N THR A 211 -9.43 49.73 16.32
CA THR A 211 -9.70 50.47 17.57
C THR A 211 -9.09 51.86 17.62
N GLU A 212 -7.97 52.11 16.93
CA GLU A 212 -7.34 53.45 16.88
C GLU A 212 -8.06 54.43 15.93
N ALA A 213 -8.87 53.93 14.98
CA ALA A 213 -9.54 54.77 13.98
C ALA A 213 -10.82 55.47 14.45
N VAL A 214 -11.35 55.12 15.64
CA VAL A 214 -12.66 55.59 16.13
C VAL A 214 -12.55 56.80 17.09
N ALA A 215 -11.33 57.20 17.46
CA ALA A 215 -11.07 58.19 18.52
C ALA A 215 -10.99 59.67 18.06
N THR A 216 -11.64 60.07 16.96
CA THR A 216 -11.87 61.50 16.64
C THR A 216 -13.00 61.71 15.63
N GLU A 217 -14.20 62.11 16.10
CA GLU A 217 -14.80 63.43 15.81
C GLU A 217 -16.16 63.59 16.51
N SER A 218 -16.63 64.83 16.63
CA SER A 218 -17.71 65.26 17.52
C SER A 218 -18.88 65.91 16.77
N GLU A 219 -20.04 65.96 17.44
CA GLU A 219 -21.12 66.94 17.25
C GLU A 219 -22.05 66.78 16.02
N ARG A 220 -23.24 66.17 16.22
CA ARG A 220 -24.54 66.89 16.28
C ARG A 220 -25.76 65.99 16.49
N ALA A 221 -26.67 66.47 17.33
CA ALA A 221 -28.10 66.14 17.42
C ALA A 221 -28.89 67.46 17.16
N PRO A 222 -30.24 67.52 17.06
CA PRO A 222 -31.29 66.53 17.39
C PRO A 222 -32.33 66.34 16.24
N LEU A 223 -33.40 65.53 16.31
CA LEU A 223 -34.65 65.82 17.05
C LEU A 223 -35.70 64.67 17.02
N LEU A 224 -36.42 64.56 18.16
CA LEU A 224 -37.78 64.05 18.39
C LEU A 224 -38.08 62.53 18.56
N VAL A 225 -38.73 62.29 19.69
CA VAL A 225 -39.29 61.09 20.37
C VAL A 225 -40.78 61.47 20.59
N PRO A 226 -41.84 60.60 20.56
CA PRO A 226 -42.06 59.63 21.68
C PRO A 226 -43.00 58.39 21.51
N LYS A 227 -42.74 57.35 22.34
CA LYS A 227 -43.72 56.42 23.02
C LYS A 227 -44.64 55.54 22.11
N GLU A 228 -45.35 54.48 22.49
CA GLU A 228 -45.44 53.49 23.62
C GLU A 228 -46.27 52.26 23.06
N SER A 229 -46.51 51.10 23.70
CA SER A 229 -46.29 50.53 25.06
C SER A 229 -46.08 48.99 24.99
N THR A 230 -46.24 48.29 26.13
CA THR A 230 -46.28 46.81 26.30
C THR A 230 -47.66 46.15 26.01
N SER A 231 -47.64 44.80 26.02
CA SER A 231 -48.69 43.84 26.45
C SER A 231 -49.92 43.53 25.56
N ASP A 232 -49.97 42.24 25.18
CA ASP A 232 -51.08 41.26 25.31
C ASP A 232 -52.32 41.23 24.39
N SER A 233 -52.52 40.02 23.83
CA SER A 233 -53.78 39.23 23.76
C SER A 233 -54.65 39.19 22.49
N SER A 234 -55.06 37.95 22.19
CA SER A 234 -56.28 37.47 21.49
C SER A 234 -56.23 37.03 20.01
N THR A 235 -55.78 35.78 19.83
CA THR A 235 -56.54 34.62 19.28
C THR A 235 -57.78 34.84 18.40
N TYR A 236 -57.78 34.30 17.16
CA TYR A 236 -58.75 33.35 16.54
C TYR A 236 -58.39 33.13 15.04
N GLY A 237 -58.28 31.93 14.45
CA GLY A 237 -58.28 30.54 14.94
C GLY A 237 -58.14 29.53 13.77
N THR A 238 -57.82 28.25 14.09
CA THR A 238 -58.23 26.96 13.41
C THR A 238 -57.92 26.75 11.90
N LEU A 239 -57.38 25.62 11.37
CA LEU A 239 -57.04 24.24 11.80
C LEU A 239 -55.57 23.92 11.35
N GLU A 240 -54.71 23.15 12.03
CA GLU A 240 -54.69 21.67 12.29
C GLU A 240 -54.66 20.85 10.97
N GLN A 241 -53.75 19.91 10.66
CA GLN A 241 -52.87 18.97 11.39
C GLN A 241 -51.60 18.64 10.53
N ASP A 242 -50.51 18.00 10.95
CA ASP A 242 -49.89 17.75 12.26
C ASP A 242 -48.36 17.49 12.10
N GLN A 243 -47.64 17.87 13.15
CA GLN A 243 -46.39 17.36 13.77
C GLN A 243 -45.66 16.15 13.12
N GLU A 244 -44.32 16.11 13.12
CA GLU A 244 -43.51 15.97 14.34
C GLU A 244 -42.34 16.98 14.50
N SER A 245 -41.96 17.21 15.76
CA SER A 245 -41.00 18.21 16.24
C SER A 245 -39.57 17.67 16.36
N GLY A 246 -38.56 18.55 16.39
CA GLY A 246 -37.17 18.13 16.60
C GLY A 246 -36.14 19.24 16.50
N LEU A 247 -36.22 20.24 17.38
CA LEU A 247 -35.20 21.29 17.49
C LEU A 247 -33.84 20.69 17.89
N ASN A 248 -32.75 21.04 17.19
CA ASN A 248 -31.39 20.99 17.74
C ASN A 248 -30.46 21.94 16.98
N ASN A 249 -30.12 23.07 17.62
CA ASN A 249 -28.97 23.88 17.22
C ASN A 249 -27.69 23.20 17.73
N SER A 250 -26.72 22.90 16.85
CA SER A 250 -25.30 23.25 17.05
C SER A 250 -24.38 22.71 15.94
N THR A 251 -23.41 23.56 15.57
CA THR A 251 -22.10 23.21 14.96
C THR A 251 -22.08 22.33 13.71
N ASP A 252 -22.00 22.97 12.53
CA ASP A 252 -20.94 22.64 11.54
C ASP A 252 -20.67 23.77 10.51
N ASP A 253 -20.45 25.01 10.97
CA ASP A 253 -20.12 26.17 10.12
C ASP A 253 -18.65 26.16 9.61
N LEU A 254 -18.22 25.05 9.00
CA LEU A 254 -16.89 24.90 8.39
C LEU A 254 -16.87 24.43 6.93
N TYR A 255 -18.04 24.25 6.31
CA TYR A 255 -18.16 24.16 4.85
C TYR A 255 -19.20 25.17 4.36
N ASP A 256 -18.75 26.26 3.70
CA ASP A 256 -19.67 27.19 3.02
C ASP A 256 -20.46 26.38 1.99
N GLY A 257 -21.76 26.15 2.28
CA GLY A 257 -22.66 25.22 1.59
C GLY A 257 -22.98 25.58 0.14
N LYS A 258 -22.16 26.46 -0.44
CA LYS A 258 -22.26 27.12 -1.74
C LYS A 258 -21.13 26.72 -2.69
N ILE A 259 -20.12 25.95 -2.27
CA ILE A 259 -18.99 25.53 -3.12
C ILE A 259 -19.25 24.14 -3.76
N CYS A 260 -18.83 23.95 -5.02
CA CYS A 260 -19.02 22.73 -5.80
C CYS A 260 -18.41 21.49 -5.12
N VAL A 261 -19.20 20.43 -4.94
CA VAL A 261 -18.76 19.17 -4.27
C VAL A 261 -17.82 18.29 -5.12
N ILE A 262 -17.36 18.76 -6.28
CA ILE A 262 -16.51 17.98 -7.21
C ILE A 262 -15.14 18.64 -7.36
N CYS A 263 -15.08 19.93 -7.68
CA CYS A 263 -13.81 20.65 -7.78
C CYS A 263 -13.38 21.32 -6.48
N TYR A 264 -14.31 21.59 -5.54
CA TYR A 264 -14.07 22.38 -4.32
C TYR A 264 -13.50 23.78 -4.58
N ASP A 265 -13.68 24.31 -5.80
CA ASP A 265 -13.05 25.52 -6.33
C ASP A 265 -14.08 26.60 -6.69
N GLU A 266 -15.00 26.29 -7.62
CA GLU A 266 -16.09 27.21 -8.01
C GLU A 266 -17.35 27.07 -7.14
N GLN A 267 -18.11 28.15 -7.02
CA GLN A 267 -19.45 28.12 -6.42
C GLN A 267 -20.46 27.30 -7.26
N ARG A 268 -21.43 26.71 -6.55
CA ARG A 268 -22.59 25.99 -7.09
C ARG A 268 -23.46 26.98 -7.85
N ASN A 269 -23.50 26.82 -9.17
CA ASN A 269 -24.24 27.71 -10.08
C ASN A 269 -24.98 26.92 -11.16
N CYS A 270 -25.33 25.65 -10.90
CA CYS A 270 -26.18 24.86 -11.77
C CYS A 270 -26.99 23.81 -11.00
N PHE A 271 -28.13 23.41 -11.58
CA PHE A 271 -29.01 22.38 -11.04
C PHE A 271 -29.32 21.29 -12.07
N PHE A 272 -29.65 20.11 -11.56
CA PHE A 272 -29.94 18.92 -12.34
C PHE A 272 -31.43 18.74 -12.61
N VAL A 273 -31.81 18.48 -13.86
CA VAL A 273 -33.21 18.16 -14.24
C VAL A 273 -33.35 16.63 -14.33
N PRO A 274 -34.38 16.00 -13.71
CA PRO A 274 -35.55 16.63 -13.08
C PRO A 274 -35.46 16.81 -11.55
N CYS A 275 -34.39 16.39 -10.87
CA CYS A 275 -34.35 16.31 -9.41
C CYS A 275 -34.12 17.64 -8.65
N GLY A 276 -33.79 18.74 -9.34
CA GLY A 276 -33.66 20.08 -8.77
C GLY A 276 -32.40 20.35 -7.93
N HIS A 277 -31.63 19.33 -7.55
CA HIS A 277 -30.45 19.49 -6.69
C HIS A 277 -29.37 20.38 -7.32
N CYS A 278 -28.83 21.30 -6.52
CA CYS A 278 -27.74 22.21 -6.87
C CYS A 278 -26.50 21.81 -6.05
N ALA A 279 -25.58 21.04 -6.65
CA ALA A 279 -24.40 20.49 -5.96
C ALA A 279 -23.06 20.87 -6.61
N THR A 280 -23.08 21.31 -7.88
CA THR A 280 -21.87 21.55 -8.68
C THR A 280 -21.85 22.93 -9.31
N CYS A 281 -20.66 23.40 -9.66
CA CYS A 281 -20.54 24.46 -10.66
C CYS A 281 -20.92 23.92 -12.04
N TYR A 282 -21.19 24.82 -12.99
CA TYR A 282 -21.68 24.48 -14.31
C TYR A 282 -20.66 23.67 -15.12
N ALA A 283 -19.36 23.96 -14.99
CA ALA A 283 -18.31 23.21 -15.67
C ALA A 283 -18.24 21.73 -15.20
N CYS A 284 -18.35 21.49 -13.89
CA CYS A 284 -18.45 20.13 -13.35
C CYS A 284 -19.78 19.47 -13.71
N GLY A 285 -20.89 20.21 -13.72
CA GLY A 285 -22.20 19.70 -14.15
C GLY A 285 -22.20 19.22 -15.59
N GLN A 286 -21.61 19.99 -16.51
CA GLN A 286 -21.49 19.62 -17.93
C GLN A 286 -20.66 18.34 -18.14
N ARG A 287 -19.64 18.08 -17.32
CA ARG A 287 -18.89 16.81 -17.38
C ARG A 287 -19.78 15.61 -17.04
N ILE A 288 -20.64 15.74 -16.03
CA ILE A 288 -21.62 14.69 -15.67
C ILE A 288 -22.68 14.54 -16.78
N GLU A 289 -23.06 15.61 -17.48
CA GLU A 289 -24.05 15.55 -18.57
C GLU A 289 -23.58 14.74 -19.79
N VAL A 290 -22.26 14.66 -20.00
CA VAL A 290 -21.58 13.92 -21.08
C VAL A 290 -21.19 12.50 -20.69
N ASP A 291 -21.12 12.20 -19.38
CA ASP A 291 -20.82 10.87 -18.85
C ASP A 291 -21.91 9.84 -19.23
N GLU A 292 -21.50 8.61 -19.55
CA GLU A 292 -22.42 7.51 -19.85
C GLU A 292 -23.35 7.21 -18.66
N ASN A 293 -22.88 7.44 -17.43
CA ASN A 293 -23.63 7.17 -16.19
C ASN A 293 -24.13 8.45 -15.48
N LYS A 294 -24.64 9.42 -16.26
CA LYS A 294 -25.13 10.74 -15.81
C LYS A 294 -26.18 10.69 -14.70
N THR A 295 -25.74 10.73 -13.44
CA THR A 295 -26.59 10.67 -12.24
C THR A 295 -26.30 11.82 -11.28
N CYS A 296 -27.32 12.27 -10.56
CA CYS A 296 -27.18 13.37 -9.61
C CYS A 296 -26.29 12.97 -8.43
N PRO A 297 -25.22 13.73 -8.08
CA PRO A 297 -24.35 13.39 -6.95
C PRO A 297 -25.06 13.31 -5.58
N ILE A 298 -26.23 13.94 -5.43
CA ILE A 298 -27.00 13.98 -4.18
C ILE A 298 -28.00 12.82 -4.10
N CYS A 299 -28.94 12.74 -5.06
CA CYS A 299 -30.04 11.77 -5.01
C CYS A 299 -29.89 10.58 -5.99
N ARG A 300 -28.78 10.50 -6.75
CA ARG A 300 -28.48 9.45 -7.75
C ARG A 300 -29.50 9.30 -8.90
N GLN A 301 -30.51 10.17 -8.96
CA GLN A 301 -31.51 10.19 -10.03
C GLN A 301 -30.85 10.54 -11.38
N PRO A 302 -31.21 9.85 -12.48
CA PRO A 302 -30.61 10.10 -13.79
C PRO A 302 -30.89 11.52 -14.29
N ILE A 303 -29.84 12.17 -14.82
CA ILE A 303 -29.87 13.55 -15.28
C ILE A 303 -30.33 13.60 -16.73
N THR A 304 -31.42 14.32 -16.99
CA THR A 304 -31.86 14.63 -18.36
C THR A 304 -31.10 15.82 -18.93
N LYS A 305 -30.89 16.86 -18.11
CA LYS A 305 -30.23 18.11 -18.53
C LYS A 305 -29.62 18.86 -17.34
N VAL A 306 -28.53 19.59 -17.56
CA VAL A 306 -27.96 20.56 -16.61
C VAL A 306 -28.38 21.98 -16.98
N LYS A 307 -28.86 22.75 -16.00
CA LYS A 307 -29.23 24.16 -16.19
C LYS A 307 -28.40 25.07 -15.29
N ARG A 308 -27.82 26.12 -15.87
CA ARG A 308 -27.10 27.16 -15.13
C ARG A 308 -28.09 28.04 -14.36
N LEU A 309 -27.76 28.36 -13.11
CA LEU A 309 -28.39 29.39 -12.31
C LEU A 309 -27.75 30.74 -12.68
N PHE A 310 -28.60 31.74 -12.92
CA PHE A 310 -28.20 33.12 -13.02
C PHE A 310 -28.79 33.84 -11.81
N ASN A 311 -27.93 34.38 -10.95
CA ASN A 311 -28.38 35.25 -9.86
C ASN A 311 -28.76 36.61 -10.48
N ALA A 312 -29.90 37.16 -10.07
CA ALA A 312 -30.37 38.48 -10.44
C ALA A 312 -29.92 39.52 -9.40
#